data_AF-A0A7X0UBN1-F1
#
_entry.id   AF-A0A7X0UBN1-F1
#
_cell.length_a   1.000
_cell.length_b   1.000
_cell.length_c   1.000
_cell.angle_alpha   90.00
_cell.angle_beta   90.00
_cell.angle_gamma   90.00
#
_symmetry.space_group_name_H-M   'P 1'
#
loop_
_entity.id
_entity.type
_entity.pdbx_description
1 polymer ?
#
loop_
_entity_poly.entity_id
_entity_poly.type
_entity_poly.pdbx_seq_one_letter_code
_entity_poly.pdbx_strand_id
1 'polypeptide(L)'
;MADPRHMLALARRLREGSLARDWDALAHTSRELAALLAPLAADQVRAPAERLALRELQQAHQQAHALCNTAAEQLQRALEELRAHKDGWMAYAAHGEMNESTT
;
A
#
# COMPACT_ATOMS: atom_id res chain seq x y z
N MET A 1 8.76 -18.76 21.51
CA MET A 1 8.11 -17.51 21.94
C MET A 1 8.58 -16.39 21.04
N ALA A 2 7.67 -15.59 20.49
CA ALA A 2 8.04 -14.41 19.72
C ALA A 2 8.27 -13.23 20.65
N ASP A 3 9.42 -12.56 20.47
CA ASP A 3 9.79 -11.43 21.31
C ASP A 3 8.84 -10.23 21.06
N PRO A 4 8.10 -9.75 22.09
CA PRO A 4 7.23 -8.59 21.96
C PRO A 4 7.96 -7.32 21.52
N ARG A 5 9.25 -7.18 21.82
CA ARG A 5 10.05 -6.02 21.35
C ARG A 5 10.23 -6.04 19.84
N HIS A 6 10.46 -7.23 19.29
CA HIS A 6 10.61 -7.40 17.85
C HIS A 6 9.30 -7.11 17.11
N MET A 7 8.15 -7.56 17.65
CA MET A 7 6.82 -7.23 17.12
C MET A 7 6.55 -5.72 17.13
N LEU A 8 6.91 -5.02 18.21
CA LEU A 8 6.77 -3.56 18.29
C LEU A 8 7.71 -2.83 17.30
N ALA A 9 8.92 -3.33 17.08
CA ALA A 9 9.85 -2.77 16.11
C ALA A 9 9.31 -2.89 14.67
N LEU A 10 8.71 -4.04 14.31
CA LEU A 10 8.03 -4.22 13.03
C LEU A 10 6.82 -3.29 12.88
N ALA A 11 6.02 -3.12 13.94
CA ALA A 11 4.88 -2.20 13.94
C ALA A 11 5.30 -0.74 13.72
N ARG A 12 6.47 -0.35 14.25
CA ARG A 12 7.04 0.98 14.03
C ARG A 12 7.54 1.15 12.59
N ARG A 13 8.30 0.18 12.06
CA ARG A 13 8.78 0.19 10.67
C ARG A 13 7.65 0.23 9.64
N LEU A 14 6.57 -0.51 9.87
CA LEU A 14 5.36 -0.45 9.02
C LEU A 14 4.77 0.96 8.99
N ARG A 15 4.62 1.62 10.15
CA ARG A 15 4.11 3.00 10.21
C ARG A 15 5.03 3.99 9.53
N GLU A 16 6.32 3.94 9.82
CA GLU A 16 7.32 4.83 9.23
C GLU A 16 7.38 4.68 7.71
N GLY A 17 7.46 3.44 7.20
CA GLY A 17 7.46 3.16 5.76
C GLY A 17 6.17 3.60 5.06
N SER A 18 5.01 3.42 5.71
CA SER A 18 3.72 3.87 5.16
C SER A 18 3.62 5.38 5.06
N LEU A 19 4.08 6.11 6.09
CA LEU A 19 4.08 7.58 6.10
C LEU A 19 5.07 8.16 5.09
N ALA A 20 6.25 7.55 4.97
CA ALA A 20 7.27 7.92 4.00
C ALA A 20 6.90 7.55 2.55
N ARG A 21 5.81 6.77 2.35
CA ARG A 21 5.44 6.17 1.05
C ARG A 21 6.57 5.35 0.44
N ASP A 22 7.40 4.74 1.29
CA ASP A 22 8.46 3.84 0.89
C ASP A 22 7.85 2.44 0.73
N TRP A 23 7.29 2.20 -0.46
CA TRP A 23 6.55 0.97 -0.77
C TRP A 23 7.44 -0.28 -0.75
N ASP A 24 8.72 -0.13 -1.08
CA ASP A 24 9.70 -1.23 -1.05
C ASP A 24 10.03 -1.63 0.39
N ALA A 25 10.31 -0.65 1.26
CA ALA A 25 10.51 -0.89 2.69
C ALA A 25 9.26 -1.50 3.34
N LEU A 26 8.07 -1.06 2.92
CA LEU A 26 6.81 -1.61 3.39
C LEU A 26 6.63 -3.08 2.97
N ALA A 27 6.92 -3.40 1.71
CA ALA A 27 6.85 -4.77 1.20
C ALA A 27 7.86 -5.70 1.89
N HIS A 28 9.08 -5.22 2.15
CA HIS A 28 10.10 -5.96 2.90
C HIS A 28 9.65 -6.24 4.34
N THR A 29 9.18 -5.22 5.04
CA THR A 29 8.70 -5.34 6.43
C THR A 29 7.47 -6.26 6.51
N SER A 30 6.58 -6.25 5.51
CA SER A 30 5.43 -7.16 5.43
C SER A 30 5.83 -8.62 5.21
N ARG A 31 6.89 -8.88 4.44
CA ARG A 31 7.44 -10.24 4.29
C ARG A 31 8.08 -10.75 5.58
N GLU A 32 8.84 -9.89 6.28
CA GLU A 32 9.38 -10.22 7.60
C GLU A 32 8.26 -10.56 8.60
N LEU A 33 7.18 -9.76 8.60
CA LEU A 33 5.98 -10.00 9.40
C LEU A 33 5.37 -11.39 9.11
N ALA A 34 5.18 -11.73 7.84
CA ALA A 34 4.59 -13.02 7.45
C ALA A 34 5.46 -14.20 7.91
N ALA A 35 6.78 -14.09 7.76
CA ALA A 35 7.73 -15.11 8.23
C ALA A 35 7.67 -15.29 9.76
N LEU A 36 7.44 -14.20 10.51
CA LEU A 36 7.36 -14.23 11.96
C LEU A 36 6.03 -14.80 12.47
N LEU A 37 4.93 -14.52 11.76
CA LEU A 37 3.59 -14.99 12.12
C LEU A 37 3.32 -16.44 11.74
N ALA A 38 3.93 -16.95 10.65
CA ALA A 38 3.75 -18.33 10.20
C ALA A 38 3.98 -19.40 11.29
N PRO A 39 5.09 -19.37 12.06
CA PRO A 39 5.30 -20.34 13.15
C PRO A 39 4.47 -20.04 14.41
N LEU A 40 3.91 -18.83 14.54
CA LEU A 40 3.10 -18.42 15.69
C LEU A 40 1.63 -18.82 15.57
N ALA A 41 1.18 -19.27 14.39
CA ALA A 41 -0.20 -19.71 14.17
C ALA A 41 -0.55 -21.00 14.94
N ALA A 42 0.43 -21.71 15.49
CA ALA A 42 0.21 -22.82 16.40
C ALA A 42 -0.22 -22.29 17.79
N ASP A 43 -1.33 -22.83 18.29
CA ASP A 43 -2.12 -22.43 19.46
C ASP A 43 -1.37 -22.48 20.80
N GLN A 44 -0.35 -21.63 20.95
CA GLN A 44 0.40 -21.47 22.20
C GLN A 44 -0.20 -20.34 23.04
N VAL A 45 -0.38 -20.60 24.34
CA VAL A 45 -0.77 -19.62 25.35
C VAL A 45 0.20 -18.44 25.31
N ARG A 46 -0.24 -17.29 24.79
CA ARG A 46 0.58 -16.07 24.68
C ARG A 46 0.50 -15.23 25.94
N ALA A 47 1.64 -14.70 26.36
CA ALA A 47 1.71 -13.81 27.50
C ALA A 47 0.93 -12.49 27.23
N PRO A 48 0.43 -11.79 28.26
CA PRO A 48 -0.28 -10.52 28.09
C PRO A 48 0.48 -9.48 27.26
N ALA A 49 1.81 -9.38 27.44
CA ALA A 49 2.67 -8.47 26.69
C ALA A 49 2.75 -8.82 25.19
N GLU A 50 2.79 -10.10 24.85
CA GLU A 50 2.77 -10.56 23.45
C GLU A 50 1.43 -10.22 22.79
N ARG A 51 0.30 -10.44 23.49
CA ARG A 51 -1.03 -10.08 22.99
C ARG A 51 -1.16 -8.58 22.73
N LEU A 52 -0.57 -7.74 23.58
CA LEU A 52 -0.55 -6.29 23.36
C LEU A 52 0.28 -5.92 22.13
N ALA A 53 1.50 -6.46 22.02
CA ALA A 53 2.37 -6.22 20.88
C ALA A 53 1.75 -6.68 19.54
N LEU A 54 1.00 -7.77 19.55
CA LEU A 54 0.26 -8.24 18.37
C LEU A 54 -0.87 -7.31 17.96
N ARG A 55 -1.61 -6.73 18.92
CA ARG A 55 -2.66 -5.75 18.62
C ARG A 55 -2.07 -4.49 17.98
N GLU A 56 -0.98 -3.98 18.56
CA GLU A 56 -0.24 -2.83 18.00
C GLU A 56 0.24 -3.12 16.57
N LEU A 57 0.77 -4.32 16.35
CA LEU A 57 1.22 -4.77 15.04
C LEU A 57 0.07 -4.89 14.03
N GLN A 58 -1.07 -5.44 14.46
CA GLN A 58 -2.27 -5.56 13.64
C GLN A 58 -2.81 -4.18 13.24
N GLN A 59 -2.87 -3.24 14.18
CA GLN A 59 -3.30 -1.86 13.90
C GLN A 59 -2.35 -1.16 12.93
N ALA A 60 -1.04 -1.29 13.13
CA ALA A 60 -0.04 -0.72 12.22
C ALA A 60 -0.18 -1.29 10.79
N HIS A 61 -0.43 -2.60 10.66
CA HIS A 61 -0.64 -3.24 9.37
C HIS A 61 -1.94 -2.78 8.69
N GLN A 62 -3.04 -2.65 9.43
CA GLN A 62 -4.31 -2.13 8.90
C GLN A 62 -4.18 -0.69 8.40
N GLN A 63 -3.46 0.16 9.15
CA GLN A 63 -3.17 1.53 8.74
C GLN A 63 -2.32 1.58 7.46
N ALA A 64 -1.26 0.76 7.41
CA ALA A 64 -0.43 0.63 6.22
C ALA A 64 -1.23 0.22 4.98
N HIS A 65 -2.12 -0.76 5.14
CA HIS A 65 -3.00 -1.24 4.07
C HIS A 65 -3.97 -0.14 3.59
N ALA A 66 -4.58 0.62 4.50
CA ALA A 66 -5.45 1.74 4.15
C ALA A 66 -4.72 2.85 3.37
N LEU A 67 -3.47 3.13 3.74
CA LEU A 67 -2.62 4.09 3.02
C LEU A 67 -2.24 3.59 1.62
N CYS A 68 -1.93 2.29 1.48
CA CYS A 68 -1.67 1.68 0.18
C CYS A 68 -2.90 1.76 -0.74
N ASN A 69 -4.09 1.46 -0.23
CA ASN A 69 -5.33 1.56 -1.01
C ASN A 69 -5.60 2.98 -1.47
N THR A 70 -5.47 3.96 -0.56
CA THR A 70 -5.59 5.39 -0.91
C THR A 70 -4.61 5.79 -2.01
N ALA A 71 -3.36 5.35 -1.92
CA ALA A 71 -2.34 5.64 -2.93
C ALA A 71 -2.66 4.98 -4.28
N ALA A 72 -3.16 3.74 -4.28
CA ALA A 72 -3.59 3.04 -5.48
C ALA A 72 -4.77 3.74 -6.17
N GLU A 73 -5.77 4.18 -5.40
CA GLU A 73 -6.90 4.97 -5.93
C GLU A 73 -6.45 6.30 -6.53
N GLN A 74 -5.49 6.99 -5.89
CA GLN A 74 -4.91 8.22 -6.43
C GLN A 74 -4.19 7.98 -7.75
N LEU A 75 -3.40 6.90 -7.85
CA LEU A 75 -2.73 6.53 -9.08
C LEU A 75 -3.72 6.18 -10.19
N GLN A 76 -4.78 5.43 -9.87
CA GLN A 76 -5.80 5.07 -10.83
C GLN A 76 -6.50 6.32 -11.39
N ARG A 77 -6.90 7.26 -10.54
CA ARG A 77 -7.49 8.54 -10.99
C ARG A 77 -6.54 9.32 -11.90
N ALA A 78 -5.26 9.42 -11.55
CA ALA A 78 -4.28 10.11 -12.39
C ALA A 78 -4.09 9.45 -13.77
N LEU A 79 -4.15 8.10 -13.84
CA LEU A 79 -4.09 7.37 -15.10
C LEU A 79 -5.35 7.57 -15.95
N GLU A 80 -6.53 7.61 -15.33
CA GLU A 80 -7.80 7.89 -16.00
C GLU A 80 -7.82 9.31 -16.58
N GLU A 81 -7.35 10.31 -15.82
CA GLU A 81 -7.20 11.69 -16.29
C GLU A 81 -6.24 11.80 -17.48
N LEU A 82 -5.08 11.15 -17.41
CA LEU A 82 -4.10 11.16 -18.50
C LEU A 82 -4.67 10.53 -19.78
N ARG A 83 -5.42 9.43 -19.63
CA ARG A 83 -6.11 8.78 -20.75
C ARG A 83 -7.18 9.69 -21.36
N ALA A 84 -8.01 10.31 -20.52
CA ALA A 84 -9.05 11.23 -20.99
C ALA A 84 -8.46 12.44 -21.74
N HIS A 85 -7.36 13.01 -21.25
CA HIS A 85 -6.65 14.09 -21.95
C HIS A 85 -6.10 13.63 -23.31
N LYS A 86 -5.50 12.43 -23.37
CA LYS A 86 -5.02 11.86 -24.63
C LYS A 86 -6.15 11.64 -25.62
N ASP A 87 -7.25 11.05 -25.19
CA ASP A 87 -8.41 10.78 -26.04
C ASP A 87 -9.04 12.11 -26.54
N GLY A 88 -9.08 13.14 -25.69
CA GLY A 88 -9.50 14.49 -26.06
C GLY A 88 -8.62 15.13 -27.13
N TRP A 89 -7.30 15.11 -26.97
CA TRP A 89 -6.37 15.64 -27.99
C TRP A 89 -6.45 14.87 -29.31
N MET A 90 -6.59 13.54 -29.26
CA MET A 90 -6.77 12.73 -30.46
C MET A 90 -8.08 13.08 -31.19
N ALA A 91 -9.16 13.33 -30.46
CA ALA A 91 -10.42 13.77 -31.05
C ALA A 91 -10.30 15.14 -31.73
N TYR A 92 -9.59 16.09 -31.12
CA TYR A 92 -9.31 17.39 -31.74
C TYR A 92 -8.42 17.28 -32.98
N ALA A 93 -7.37 16.45 -32.95
CA ALA A 93 -6.51 16.23 -34.11
C ALA A 93 -7.27 15.61 -35.29
N ALA A 94 -8.09 14.57 -35.03
CA ALA A 94 -8.92 13.95 -36.05
C ALA A 94 -9.97 14.92 -36.63
N HIS A 95 -10.52 15.83 -35.82
CA HIS A 95 -11.45 16.84 -36.31
C HIS A 95 -10.78 17.95 -37.14
N GLY A 96 -9.53 18.29 -36.84
CA GLY A 96 -8.73 19.25 -37.62
C GLY A 96 -8.44 18.76 -39.04
N GLU A 97 -7.99 17.51 -39.18
CA GLU A 97 -7.69 16.88 -40.49
C GLU A 97 -8.94 16.72 -41.37
N MET A 98 -10.11 16.49 -40.76
CA MET A 98 -11.38 16.34 -41.48
C MET A 98 -11.90 17.69 -42.04
N ASN A 99 -11.55 18.81 -41.40
CA ASN A 99 -11.93 20.15 -41.87
C ASN A 99 -10.99 20.69 -42.96
N GLU A 100 -9.71 20.31 -42.96
CA GLU A 100 -8.73 20.73 -43.99
C GLU A 100 -8.92 20.03 -45.34
N SER A 101 -9.64 18.89 -45.37
CA SER A 101 -9.91 18.12 -46.59
C SER A 101 -11.14 18.60 -47.38
N THR A 102 -11.82 19.67 -46.93
CA THR A 102 -13.06 20.18 -47.53
C THR A 102 -12.93 21.59 -48.15
N THR A 103 -11.70 22.04 -48.44
CA THR A 103 -11.43 23.30 -49.17
C THR A 103 -10.72 23.00 -50.48
#